data_AF-A0AAD8S716-F1
#
_entry.id   AF-A0AAD8S716-F1
#
_cell.length_a   1.000
_cell.length_b   1.000
_cell.length_c   1.000
_cell.angle_alpha   90.00
_cell.angle_beta   90.00
_cell.angle_gamma   90.00
#
_symmetry.space_group_name_H-M   'P 1'
#
loop_
_entity.id
_entity.type
_entity.pdbx_description
1 polymer ?
#
loop_
_entity_poly.entity_id
_entity_poly.type
_entity_poly.pdbx_seq_one_letter_code
_entity_poly.pdbx_strand_id
1 'polypeptide(L)'
;MAHRPHTRSRSGIARPLQRTDGTVTWYAACLAAALADPSAEPRDYQAAMSVPHWREAMELEYTALLRNEIWTLVPPPPRVNVIDSKWVFKVKKHADGSIERYKARLVARGFRQCYGLDYEDTFSPVIKPTTIRLLLSIAVTRADSSLFLLQKPVVTMSFLVYVDDIILVSSSPMAADALINSGC
;
A
#
# COMPACT_ATOMS: atom_id res chain seq x y z
N MET A 1 -34.85 -4.38 28.14
CA MET A 1 -33.85 -3.33 28.44
C MET A 1 -32.49 -3.84 28.02
N ALA A 2 -31.84 -3.22 27.03
CA ALA A 2 -30.56 -3.71 26.49
C ALA A 2 -29.40 -3.33 27.42
N HIS A 3 -28.58 -4.31 27.82
CA HIS A 3 -27.39 -4.06 28.63
C HIS A 3 -26.33 -3.32 27.81
N ARG A 4 -25.86 -2.19 28.34
CA ARG A 4 -24.81 -1.37 27.74
C ARG A 4 -23.47 -2.13 27.79
N PRO A 5 -22.71 -2.23 26.68
CA PRO A 5 -21.43 -2.93 26.69
C PRO A 5 -20.47 -2.33 27.72
N HIS A 6 -19.89 -3.17 28.56
CA HIS A 6 -18.96 -2.79 29.62
C HIS A 6 -17.53 -3.13 29.20
N THR A 7 -16.63 -2.15 29.18
CA THR A 7 -15.24 -2.37 28.78
C THR A 7 -14.44 -2.98 29.92
N ARG A 8 -13.42 -3.78 29.59
CA ARG A 8 -12.51 -4.41 30.56
C ARG A 8 -11.83 -3.40 31.50
N SER A 9 -11.58 -2.18 31.02
CA SER A 9 -11.03 -1.08 31.81
C SER A 9 -11.98 -0.61 32.92
N ARG A 10 -13.29 -0.56 32.66
CA ARG A 10 -14.29 -0.22 33.68
C ARG A 10 -14.45 -1.32 34.74
N SER A 11 -14.05 -2.56 34.44
CA SER A 11 -14.04 -3.68 35.39
C SER A 11 -12.76 -3.75 36.23
N GLY A 12 -11.86 -2.76 36.13
CA GLY A 12 -10.59 -2.75 36.85
C GLY A 12 -9.60 -3.83 36.39
N ILE A 13 -9.86 -4.51 35.27
CA ILE A 13 -9.00 -5.58 34.74
C ILE A 13 -7.87 -4.93 33.94
N ALA A 14 -6.80 -4.55 34.63
CA ALA A 14 -5.54 -4.14 34.01
C ALA A 14 -4.57 -5.34 34.00
N ARG A 15 -4.11 -5.75 32.82
CA ARG A 15 -3.01 -6.71 32.72
C ARG A 15 -1.71 -5.91 32.83
N PRO A 16 -0.91 -6.05 33.90
CA PRO A 16 0.35 -5.33 34.01
C PRO A 16 1.26 -5.76 32.86
N LEU A 17 1.82 -4.78 32.16
CA LEU A 17 2.81 -5.02 31.12
C LEU A 17 4.09 -5.52 31.78
N GLN A 18 4.31 -6.83 31.78
CA GLN A 18 5.58 -7.41 32.19
C GLN A 18 6.64 -7.01 31.19
N ARG A 19 7.56 -6.12 31.60
CA ARG A 19 8.74 -5.76 30.83
C ARG A 19 9.83 -6.78 31.12
N THR A 20 9.99 -7.75 30.23
CA THR A 20 11.19 -8.59 30.18
C THR A 20 12.38 -7.77 29.69
N ASP A 21 13.56 -8.17 30.16
CA ASP A 21 14.88 -7.57 30.02
C ASP A 21 15.45 -7.62 28.60
N GLY A 22 14.74 -7.00 27.64
CA GLY A 22 15.34 -6.36 26.47
C GLY A 22 16.12 -7.22 25.46
N THR A 23 16.31 -8.52 25.71
CA THR A 23 17.05 -9.41 24.81
C THR A 23 16.07 -10.31 24.09
N VAL A 24 15.95 -10.01 22.82
CA VAL A 24 14.71 -10.15 22.09
C VAL A 24 14.64 -11.55 21.47
N THR A 25 14.12 -12.51 22.21
CA THR A 25 13.81 -13.85 21.68
C THR A 25 12.88 -13.76 20.48
N TRP A 26 11.96 -12.79 20.47
CA TRP A 26 11.09 -12.52 19.34
C TRP A 26 11.82 -11.93 18.11
N TYR A 27 12.82 -11.05 18.29
CA TYR A 27 13.57 -10.46 17.18
C TYR A 27 14.48 -11.49 16.54
N ALA A 28 15.16 -12.30 17.36
CA ALA A 28 15.96 -13.41 16.88
C ALA A 28 15.10 -14.42 16.13
N ALA A 29 13.90 -14.73 16.62
CA ALA A 29 12.94 -15.60 15.94
C ALA A 29 12.41 -14.99 14.63
N CYS A 30 12.07 -13.70 14.62
CA CYS A 30 11.64 -13.01 13.41
C CYS A 30 12.75 -12.90 12.36
N LEU A 31 14.00 -12.65 12.79
CA LEU A 31 15.16 -12.63 11.91
C LEU A 31 15.45 -14.02 11.36
N ALA A 32 15.44 -15.06 12.20
CA ALA A 32 15.62 -16.44 11.76
C ALA A 32 14.52 -16.87 10.78
N ALA A 33 13.25 -16.50 11.04
CA ALA A 33 12.14 -16.78 10.13
C ALA A 33 12.25 -16.01 8.81
N ALA A 34 12.67 -14.74 8.84
CA ALA A 34 12.88 -13.93 7.63
C ALA A 34 14.08 -14.39 6.80
N LEU A 35 15.12 -14.96 7.44
CA LEU A 35 16.25 -15.57 6.74
C LEU A 35 15.90 -16.98 6.21
N ALA A 36 15.03 -17.71 6.89
CA ALA A 36 14.62 -19.06 6.49
C ALA A 36 13.58 -19.05 5.37
N ASP A 37 12.68 -18.06 5.35
CA ASP A 37 11.69 -17.87 4.30
C ASP A 37 11.84 -16.47 3.66
N PRO A 38 12.35 -16.37 2.42
CA PRO A 38 12.45 -15.10 1.72
C PRO A 38 11.08 -14.48 1.41
N SER A 39 9.97 -15.23 1.50
CA SER A 39 8.63 -14.67 1.40
C SER A 39 8.12 -14.03 2.69
N ALA A 40 8.82 -14.19 3.82
CA ALA A 40 8.35 -13.69 5.11
C ALA A 40 8.46 -12.15 5.19
N GLU A 41 7.30 -11.51 5.30
CA GLU A 41 7.18 -10.07 5.42
C GLU A 41 7.47 -9.63 6.87
N PRO A 42 8.45 -8.73 7.09
CA PRO A 42 8.80 -8.26 8.42
C PRO A 42 7.66 -7.40 8.97
N ARG A 43 7.39 -7.56 10.26
CA ARG A 43 6.33 -6.79 10.95
C ARG A 43 6.82 -5.45 11.47
N ASP A 44 8.12 -5.33 11.67
CA ASP A 44 8.75 -4.20 12.31
C ASP A 44 9.99 -3.73 11.55
N TYR A 45 10.23 -2.42 11.61
CA TYR A 45 11.36 -1.77 10.96
C TYR A 45 12.70 -2.39 11.33
N GLN A 46 12.91 -2.68 12.63
CA GLN A 46 14.17 -3.26 13.09
C GLN A 46 14.43 -4.64 12.45
N ALA A 47 13.39 -5.46 12.27
CA ALA A 47 13.51 -6.79 11.67
C ALA A 47 13.76 -6.69 10.17
N ALA A 48 13.16 -5.70 9.51
CA ALA A 48 13.44 -5.40 8.10
C ALA A 48 14.88 -4.92 7.89
N MET A 49 15.42 -4.08 8.79
CA MET A 49 16.76 -3.53 8.67
C MET A 49 17.89 -4.55 8.78
N SER A 50 17.65 -5.63 9.52
CA SER A 50 18.57 -6.75 9.62
C SER A 50 18.62 -7.63 8.35
N VAL A 51 17.71 -7.43 7.39
CA VAL A 51 17.62 -8.24 6.18
C VAL A 51 17.99 -7.40 4.95
N PRO A 52 19.00 -7.79 4.14
CA PRO A 52 19.54 -6.95 3.06
C PRO A 52 18.51 -6.49 2.02
N HIS A 53 17.68 -7.40 1.50
CA HIS A 53 16.71 -7.06 0.45
C HIS A 53 15.58 -6.12 0.94
N TRP A 54 15.22 -6.19 2.21
CA TRP A 54 14.24 -5.25 2.79
C TRP A 54 14.84 -3.86 3.00
N ARG A 55 16.12 -3.79 3.36
CA ARG A 55 16.87 -2.52 3.40
C ARG A 55 16.93 -1.87 2.03
N GLU A 56 17.26 -2.64 1.00
CA GLU A 56 17.31 -2.13 -0.38
C GLU A 56 15.94 -1.62 -0.84
N ALA A 57 14.87 -2.38 -0.58
CA ALA A 57 13.51 -1.93 -0.90
C ALA A 57 13.11 -0.62 -0.20
N MET A 58 13.53 -0.42 1.07
CA MET A 58 13.29 0.83 1.79
C MET A 58 14.09 2.00 1.21
N GLU A 59 15.35 1.76 0.83
CA GLU A 59 16.19 2.79 0.21
C GLU A 59 15.63 3.23 -1.15
N LEU A 60 15.13 2.29 -1.96
CA LEU A 60 14.48 2.59 -3.23
C LEU A 60 13.25 3.49 -3.05
N GLU A 61 12.40 3.21 -2.06
CA GLU A 61 11.26 4.07 -1.74
C GLU A 61 11.72 5.44 -1.24
N TYR A 62 12.67 5.48 -0.30
CA TYR A 62 13.18 6.74 0.26
C TYR A 62 13.79 7.64 -0.82
N THR A 63 14.63 7.08 -1.69
CA THR A 63 15.24 7.82 -2.81
C THR A 63 14.18 8.28 -3.83
N ALA A 64 13.14 7.49 -4.09
CA ALA A 64 12.03 7.90 -4.94
C ALA A 64 11.26 9.09 -4.33
N LEU A 65 11.01 9.08 -3.02
CA LEU A 65 10.37 10.21 -2.32
C LEU A 65 11.20 11.49 -2.41
N LEU A 66 12.53 11.38 -2.25
CA LEU A 66 13.45 12.51 -2.41
C LEU A 66 13.46 13.05 -3.84
N ARG A 67 13.55 12.17 -4.85
CA ARG A 67 13.59 12.56 -6.26
C ARG A 67 12.32 13.26 -6.72
N ASN A 68 11.17 12.90 -6.16
CA ASN A 68 9.90 13.49 -6.54
C ASN A 68 9.65 14.85 -5.87
N GLU A 69 10.53 15.29 -4.95
CA GLU A 69 10.40 16.56 -4.22
C GLU A 69 9.06 16.72 -3.48
N ILE A 70 8.38 15.62 -3.17
CA ILE A 70 7.03 15.63 -2.56
C ILE A 70 7.11 16.02 -1.06
N TRP A 71 8.27 15.86 -0.43
CA TRP A 71 8.46 16.00 1.01
C TRP A 71 9.49 17.06 1.32
N THR A 72 9.16 17.99 2.22
CA THR A 72 10.11 18.93 2.81
C THR A 72 10.20 18.65 4.31
N LEU A 73 11.43 18.57 4.81
CA LEU A 73 11.65 18.40 6.24
C LEU A 73 11.38 19.74 6.93
N VAL A 74 10.33 19.78 7.75
CA VAL A 74 9.93 20.96 8.51
C VAL A 74 10.06 20.71 10.01
N PRO A 75 10.43 21.73 10.81
CA PRO A 75 10.40 21.60 12.26
C PRO A 75 8.95 21.34 12.74
N PRO A 76 8.76 20.56 13.81
CA PRO A 76 7.44 20.23 14.31
C PRO A 76 6.74 21.52 14.79
N PRO A 77 5.54 21.84 14.26
CA PRO A 77 4.82 23.04 14.68
C PRO A 77 4.31 22.89 16.12
N PRO A 78 4.30 24.00 16.90
CA PRO A 78 3.85 23.96 18.29
C PRO A 78 2.37 23.60 18.37
N ARG A 79 2.02 22.70 19.29
CA ARG A 79 0.63 22.29 19.61
C ARG A 79 -0.11 21.55 18.48
N VAL A 80 0.59 20.98 17.51
CA VAL A 80 0.00 20.12 16.47
C VAL A 80 0.28 18.65 16.78
N ASN A 81 -0.68 17.77 16.48
CA ASN A 81 -0.50 16.33 16.57
C ASN A 81 0.36 15.84 15.40
N VAL A 82 1.64 15.56 15.66
CA VAL A 82 2.53 15.00 14.62
C VAL A 82 2.13 13.55 14.36
N ILE A 83 1.78 13.23 13.11
CA ILE A 83 1.40 11.88 12.71
C ILE A 83 2.65 11.06 12.44
N ASP A 84 2.90 10.03 13.27
CA ASP A 84 3.99 9.11 12.96
C ASP A 84 3.75 8.35 11.64
N SER A 85 4.83 7.92 11.01
CA SER A 85 4.83 7.01 9.87
C SER A 85 5.08 5.56 10.31
N LYS A 86 4.90 4.63 9.36
CA LYS A 86 5.33 3.24 9.47
C LYS A 86 5.73 2.71 8.10
N TRP A 87 6.60 1.72 8.11
CA TRP A 87 6.92 0.94 6.93
C TRP A 87 5.89 -0.17 6.70
N VAL A 88 5.50 -0.37 5.45
CA VAL A 88 4.66 -1.48 4.99
C VAL A 88 5.48 -2.30 3.99
N PHE A 89 5.60 -3.60 4.26
CA PHE A 89 6.40 -4.52 3.47
C PHE A 89 5.50 -5.48 2.70
N LYS A 90 5.86 -5.76 1.45
CA LYS A 90 5.15 -6.71 0.60
C LYS A 90 6.11 -7.45 -0.32
N VAL A 91 5.98 -8.77 -0.40
CA VAL A 91 6.63 -9.56 -1.45
C VAL A 91 5.71 -9.62 -2.66
N LYS A 92 6.20 -9.16 -3.81
CA LYS A 92 5.51 -9.33 -5.10
C LYS A 92 6.04 -10.60 -5.76
N LYS A 93 5.13 -11.43 -6.25
CA LYS A 93 5.41 -12.72 -6.86
C LYS A 93 4.95 -12.73 -8.30
N HIS A 94 5.70 -13.41 -9.15
CA HIS A 94 5.31 -13.76 -10.50
C HIS A 94 4.16 -14.77 -10.49
N ALA A 95 3.53 -14.99 -11.65
CA ALA A 95 2.42 -15.94 -11.80
C ALA A 95 2.83 -17.39 -11.50
N ASP A 96 4.11 -17.73 -11.66
CA ASP A 96 4.71 -19.02 -11.32
C ASP A 96 5.01 -19.16 -9.81
N GLY A 97 4.76 -18.12 -9.01
CA GLY A 97 5.01 -18.08 -7.57
C GLY A 97 6.43 -17.67 -7.17
N SER A 98 7.33 -17.45 -8.14
CA SER A 98 8.68 -16.94 -7.87
C SER A 98 8.65 -15.48 -7.41
N ILE A 99 9.68 -15.03 -6.67
CA ILE A 99 9.73 -13.66 -6.15
C ILE A 99 10.11 -12.71 -7.28
N GLU A 100 9.22 -11.78 -7.62
CA GLU A 100 9.46 -10.71 -8.58
C GLU A 100 10.26 -9.58 -7.93
N ARG A 101 9.78 -9.08 -6.79
CA ARG A 101 10.42 -7.97 -6.07
C ARG A 101 9.96 -7.84 -4.63
N TYR A 102 10.83 -7.24 -3.82
CA TYR A 102 10.50 -6.75 -2.49
C TYR A 102 10.03 -5.31 -2.59
N LYS A 103 8.86 -5.02 -1.99
CA LYS A 103 8.26 -3.69 -2.00
C LYS A 103 8.15 -3.18 -0.57
N ALA A 104 8.74 -2.01 -0.31
CA ALA A 104 8.55 -1.26 0.92
C ALA A 104 7.82 0.05 0.60
N ARG A 105 6.94 0.50 1.50
CA ARG A 105 6.26 1.79 1.42
C ARG A 105 6.29 2.49 2.76
N LEU A 106 6.57 3.80 2.74
CA LEU A 106 6.44 4.64 3.93
C LEU A 106 5.04 5.25 3.98
N VAL A 107 4.27 4.93 5.01
CA VAL A 107 2.86 5.32 5.12
C VAL A 107 2.60 6.02 6.44
N ALA A 108 1.81 7.09 6.42
CA ALA A 108 1.33 7.75 7.63
C ALA A 108 0.42 6.81 8.45
N ARG A 109 0.51 6.87 9.78
CA ARG A 109 -0.37 6.10 10.67
C ARG A 109 -1.74 6.77 10.75
N GLY A 110 -2.56 6.55 9.72
CA GLY A 110 -3.84 7.22 9.51
C GLY A 110 -4.90 7.03 10.61
N PHE A 111 -4.75 6.05 11.51
CA PHE A 111 -5.68 5.87 12.62
C PHE A 111 -5.64 7.02 13.66
N ARG A 112 -4.67 7.94 13.57
CA ARG A 112 -4.62 9.18 14.37
C ARG A 112 -4.94 10.44 13.56
N GLN A 113 -5.35 10.31 12.30
CA GLN A 113 -5.73 11.45 11.48
C GLN A 113 -7.11 11.96 11.90
N CYS A 114 -7.24 13.27 12.04
CA CYS A 114 -8.51 13.97 12.27
C CYS A 114 -8.91 14.76 11.01
N TYR A 115 -10.12 14.50 10.51
CA TYR A 115 -10.71 15.26 9.40
C TYR A 115 -10.80 16.75 9.75
N GLY A 116 -10.38 17.63 8.83
CA GLY A 116 -10.34 19.08 9.01
C GLY A 116 -9.15 19.61 9.82
N LEU A 117 -8.26 18.72 10.30
CA LEU A 117 -6.99 19.08 10.95
C LEU A 117 -5.80 18.51 10.19
N ASP A 118 -5.82 17.20 9.93
CA ASP A 118 -4.69 16.48 9.31
C ASP A 118 -4.91 16.19 7.82
N TYR A 119 -6.17 16.22 7.37
CA TYR A 119 -6.54 16.10 5.96
C TYR A 119 -7.87 16.82 5.72
N GLU A 120 -7.97 17.49 4.57
CA GLU A 120 -9.20 18.15 4.12
C GLU A 120 -9.96 17.31 3.08
N ASP A 121 -9.22 16.53 2.28
CA ASP A 121 -9.78 15.63 1.25
C ASP A 121 -9.13 14.24 1.30
N THR A 122 -9.95 13.20 1.17
CA THR A 122 -9.48 11.82 1.01
C THR A 122 -9.25 11.55 -0.48
N PHE A 123 -8.03 11.77 -0.96
CA PHE A 123 -7.64 11.30 -2.30
C PHE A 123 -7.44 9.79 -2.28
N SER A 124 -8.50 9.06 -2.60
CA SER A 124 -8.36 7.67 -3.00
C SER A 124 -8.20 7.64 -4.52
N PRO A 125 -7.20 6.92 -5.08
CA PRO A 125 -7.10 6.67 -6.51
C PRO A 125 -8.19 5.68 -6.94
N VAL A 126 -9.45 5.93 -6.56
CA VAL A 126 -10.58 5.21 -7.12
C VAL A 126 -10.78 5.79 -8.50
N ILE A 127 -10.47 4.97 -9.49
CA ILE A 127 -10.87 5.10 -10.88
C ILE A 127 -12.26 5.76 -10.93
N LYS A 128 -12.36 6.89 -11.65
CA LYS A 128 -13.61 7.65 -11.75
C LYS A 128 -14.76 6.69 -12.12
N PRO A 129 -15.97 6.83 -11.53
CA PRO A 129 -17.10 5.96 -11.85
C PRO A 129 -17.38 5.82 -13.35
N THR A 130 -17.04 6.86 -14.13
CA THR A 130 -17.07 6.87 -15.60
C THR A 130 -16.16 5.83 -16.22
N THR A 131 -14.94 5.69 -15.72
CA THR A 131 -13.98 4.68 -16.16
C THR A 131 -14.39 3.27 -15.71
N ILE A 132 -14.99 3.13 -14.51
CA ILE A 132 -15.58 1.85 -14.07
C ILE A 132 -16.75 1.45 -14.99
N ARG A 133 -17.64 2.39 -15.35
CA ARG A 133 -18.75 2.14 -16.29
C ARG A 133 -18.26 1.78 -17.67
N LEU A 134 -17.20 2.42 -18.16
CA LEU A 134 -16.56 2.08 -19.42
C LEU A 134 -16.00 0.65 -19.38
N LEU A 135 -15.24 0.30 -18.32
CA LEU A 135 -14.72 -1.05 -18.13
C LEU A 135 -15.84 -2.11 -18.03
N LEU A 136 -16.90 -1.84 -17.26
CA LEU A 136 -18.07 -2.73 -17.16
C LEU A 136 -18.80 -2.89 -18.50
N SER A 137 -18.95 -1.81 -19.29
CA SER A 137 -19.57 -1.88 -20.61
C SER A 137 -18.76 -2.75 -21.58
N ILE A 138 -17.43 -2.74 -21.46
CA ILE A 138 -16.53 -3.59 -22.24
C ILE A 138 -16.57 -5.03 -21.71
N ALA A 139 -16.59 -5.24 -20.39
CA ALA A 139 -16.67 -6.55 -19.75
C ALA A 139 -17.96 -7.32 -20.09
N VAL A 140 -19.10 -6.63 -20.16
CA VAL A 140 -20.38 -7.24 -20.56
C VAL A 140 -20.34 -7.74 -22.00
N THR A 141 -19.46 -7.19 -22.85
CA THR A 141 -19.35 -7.60 -24.26
C THR A 141 -18.39 -8.76 -24.50
N ARG A 142 -17.46 -9.08 -23.58
CA ARG A 142 -16.50 -10.19 -23.75
C ARG A 142 -16.18 -10.83 -22.40
N ALA A 143 -16.63 -12.07 -22.24
CA ALA A 143 -16.48 -12.85 -21.03
C ALA A 143 -15.04 -13.37 -20.88
N ASP A 144 -14.18 -12.55 -20.27
CA ASP A 144 -13.00 -12.98 -19.51
C ASP A 144 -12.78 -11.94 -18.40
N SER A 145 -12.86 -12.36 -17.14
CA SER A 145 -13.13 -11.49 -15.99
C SER A 145 -11.95 -10.64 -15.51
N SER A 146 -10.77 -10.78 -16.10
CA SER A 146 -9.54 -10.10 -15.65
C SER A 146 -8.68 -9.46 -16.74
N LEU A 147 -8.91 -9.79 -18.03
CA LEU A 147 -8.17 -9.24 -19.17
C LEU A 147 -9.16 -8.67 -20.18
N PHE A 148 -9.11 -7.35 -20.42
CA PHE A 148 -10.01 -6.70 -21.37
C PHE A 148 -9.24 -6.30 -22.63
N LEU A 149 -9.69 -6.78 -23.78
CA LEU A 149 -9.11 -6.43 -25.09
C LEU A 149 -10.07 -5.53 -25.87
N LEU A 150 -9.67 -4.28 -26.07
CA LEU A 150 -10.28 -3.36 -27.02
C LEU A 150 -9.53 -3.49 -28.35
N GLN A 151 -10.18 -4.07 -29.35
CA GLN A 151 -9.60 -4.21 -30.69
C GLN A 151 -10.41 -3.35 -31.67
N LYS A 152 -9.82 -2.23 -32.09
CA LYS A 152 -10.28 -1.42 -33.23
C LYS A 152 -9.36 -1.70 -34.43
N PRO A 153 -9.79 -1.42 -35.68
CA PRO A 153 -9.02 -1.78 -36.89
C PRO A 153 -7.57 -1.25 -36.93
N VAL A 154 -7.29 -0.18 -36.18
CA VAL A 154 -5.98 0.52 -36.17
C VAL A 154 -5.31 0.50 -34.79
N VAL A 155 -6.04 0.16 -33.73
CA VAL A 155 -5.54 0.26 -32.34
C VAL A 155 -6.04 -0.92 -31.51
N THR A 156 -5.11 -1.59 -30.85
CA THR A 156 -5.37 -2.64 -29.85
C THR A 156 -4.97 -2.11 -28.48
N MET A 157 -5.90 -2.09 -27.53
CA MET A 157 -5.63 -1.80 -26.12
C MET A 157 -5.99 -2.98 -25.25
N SER A 158 -5.10 -3.33 -24.33
CA SER A 158 -5.28 -4.38 -23.34
C SER A 158 -5.30 -3.76 -21.95
N PHE A 159 -6.35 -4.03 -21.18
CA PHE A 159 -6.46 -3.61 -19.78
C PHE A 159 -6.40 -4.83 -18.88
N LEU A 160 -5.43 -4.86 -17.98
CA LEU A 160 -5.38 -5.83 -16.88
C LEU A 160 -5.80 -5.11 -15.61
N VAL A 161 -6.91 -5.54 -15.02
CA VAL A 161 -7.38 -4.99 -13.74
C VAL A 161 -6.95 -5.95 -12.63
N TYR A 162 -6.00 -5.52 -11.81
CA TYR A 162 -5.57 -6.22 -10.62
C TYR A 162 -5.89 -5.39 -9.37
N VAL A 163 -6.06 -6.05 -8.23
CA VAL A 163 -6.65 -5.53 -6.97
C VAL A 163 -6.18 -4.13 -6.54
N ASP A 164 -4.96 -3.71 -6.92
CA ASP A 164 -4.41 -2.39 -6.59
C ASP A 164 -3.90 -1.58 -7.79
N ASP A 165 -3.86 -2.16 -9.00
CA ASP A 165 -3.19 -1.56 -10.17
C ASP A 165 -3.98 -1.89 -11.45
N ILE A 166 -4.21 -0.89 -12.31
CA ILE A 166 -4.68 -1.10 -13.69
C ILE A 166 -3.50 -0.94 -14.63
N ILE A 167 -3.18 -2.00 -15.37
CA ILE A 167 -2.18 -1.95 -16.43
C ILE A 167 -2.90 -1.72 -17.75
N LEU A 168 -2.60 -0.60 -18.41
CA LEU A 168 -3.03 -0.29 -19.78
C LEU A 168 -1.86 -0.50 -20.73
N VAL A 169 -2.01 -1.42 -21.68
CA VAL A 169 -1.08 -1.62 -22.79
C VAL A 169 -1.79 -1.22 -24.08
N SER A 170 -1.25 -0.27 -24.83
CA SER A 170 -1.83 0.20 -26.10
C SER A 170 -0.83 0.01 -27.23
N SER A 171 -1.31 -0.42 -28.40
CA SER A 171 -0.53 -0.43 -29.64
C SER A 171 -0.29 0.98 -30.22
N SER A 172 -0.89 2.02 -29.63
CA SER A 172 -0.73 3.41 -30.02
C SER A 172 -0.59 4.32 -28.79
N PRO A 173 0.53 5.05 -28.64
CA PRO A 173 0.74 5.96 -27.50
C PRO A 173 -0.22 7.15 -27.53
N MET A 174 -0.50 7.73 -28.69
CA MET A 174 -1.50 8.81 -28.82
C MET A 174 -2.89 8.40 -28.35
N ALA A 175 -3.28 7.16 -28.62
CA ALA A 175 -4.58 6.66 -28.19
C ALA A 175 -4.61 6.39 -26.67
N ALA A 176 -3.48 5.98 -26.07
CA ALA A 176 -3.36 5.84 -24.62
C ALA A 176 -3.47 7.21 -23.93
N ASP A 177 -2.76 8.23 -24.45
CA ASP A 177 -2.79 9.59 -23.92
C ASP A 177 -4.18 10.23 -24.04
N ALA A 178 -4.87 10.01 -25.17
CA ALA A 178 -6.24 10.46 -25.33
C ALA A 178 -7.18 9.80 -24.31
N LEU A 179 -6.99 8.52 -23.99
CA LEU A 179 -7.80 7.83 -22.99
C LEU A 179 -7.53 8.34 -21.56
N ILE A 180 -6.27 8.63 -21.24
CA ILE A 180 -5.88 9.17 -19.91
C ILE A 180 -6.41 10.60 -19.73
N ASN A 181 -6.35 11.42 -20.79
CA ASN A 181 -6.67 12.85 -20.72
C ASN A 181 -8.11 13.20 -21.11
N SER A 182 -8.90 12.26 -21.65
CA SER A 182 -10.31 12.50 -22.05
C SER A 182 -11.29 12.64 -20.88
N GLY A 183 -10.80 12.65 -19.63
CA GLY A 183 -11.61 12.74 -18.42
C GLY A 183 -11.41 14.02 -17.58
N CYS A 184 -10.80 15.06 -18.13
CA CYS A 184 -10.80 16.42 -17.57
C CYS A 184 -12.00 17.21 -18.09
#